data_AF-A0A0A7RZI2-F1
#
_entry.id   AF-A0A0A7RZI2-F1
#
_cell.length_a   1.000
_cell.length_b   1.000
_cell.length_c   1.000
_cell.angle_alpha   90.00
_cell.angle_beta   90.00
_cell.angle_gamma   90.00
#
_symmetry.space_group_name_H-M   'P 1'
#
loop_
_entity.id
_entity.type
_entity.pdbx_description
1 polymer ?
#
loop_
_entity_poly.entity_id
_entity_poly.type
_entity_poly.pdbx_seq_one_letter_code
_entity_poly.pdbx_strand_id
1 'polypeptide(L)'
;MNTDSDIYSSSGSQKHRATPYQKKTLFASTVGYALDGMDIMLLGFCLPMIMTFFHLDNTQAATLNTITLLGAVIGGIIFGIMADKYGRVKVFSWTILIFSVFTGLCAISPNYETFAIFRFLSGLGLGGEFGIGMTLVSESWPKHKRSRATSIVALGFQIGIILATLTVTYIGANFGWRWAFAMGVLPALFVAWTRKGLKEPEIWQNLKDNNDNQIAVHKLFRNSSTTLTTIGLTIACAVQNFGFYGLMVWMPTMIANELHLPFSKTTFWTISTTIGMVLGIIVFGWLCDKLGRRPSYIIFLLVSAISIWFYFHQTDMTILIIFGSAIGFFVNGMMGGYGALLAEHYPTDARSSAENIIFNVGRGIAGVAQILIGFLATQYSISYALALLSVAYLLSAFAFCFLIPESKGKTLE
;
A
#
# COMPACT_ATOMS: atom_id res chain seq x y z
N MET A 1 -23.37 38.81 -21.24
CA MET A 1 -21.97 38.44 -20.88
C MET A 1 -21.99 36.98 -20.50
N ASN A 2 -21.74 36.12 -21.48
CA ASN A 2 -21.64 34.66 -21.36
C ASN A 2 -20.27 34.31 -21.94
N THR A 3 -19.32 33.92 -21.10
CA THR A 3 -18.03 33.36 -21.51
C THR A 3 -17.59 32.42 -20.40
N ASP A 4 -17.97 31.13 -20.49
CA ASP A 4 -17.30 30.00 -19.81
C ASP A 4 -17.91 28.64 -20.22
N SER A 5 -18.29 28.49 -21.50
CA SER A 5 -18.86 27.23 -22.03
C SER A 5 -17.96 26.47 -23.01
N ASP A 6 -16.69 26.85 -23.17
CA ASP A 6 -15.82 26.33 -24.24
C ASP A 6 -14.64 25.46 -23.76
N ILE A 7 -14.75 24.77 -22.63
CA ILE A 7 -13.68 23.86 -22.15
C ILE A 7 -13.75 22.45 -22.77
N TYR A 8 -14.83 22.09 -23.47
CA TYR A 8 -15.01 20.74 -24.01
C TYR A 8 -15.40 20.68 -25.49
N SER A 9 -14.67 21.37 -26.38
CA SER A 9 -14.72 21.04 -27.80
C SER A 9 -13.48 21.49 -28.57
N SER A 10 -12.48 20.62 -28.69
CA SER A 10 -11.66 20.52 -29.91
C SER A 10 -10.72 19.33 -29.86
N SER A 11 -10.89 18.44 -30.83
CA SER A 11 -9.95 17.39 -31.22
C SER A 11 -8.57 17.97 -31.55
N GLY A 12 -7.54 17.44 -30.91
CA GLY A 12 -6.15 17.72 -31.24
C GLY A 12 -5.24 17.13 -30.18
N SER A 13 -4.19 16.43 -30.61
CA SER A 13 -3.11 15.87 -29.79
C SER A 13 -2.32 16.98 -29.05
N GLN A 14 -2.96 17.70 -28.13
CA GLN A 14 -2.24 18.52 -27.17
C GLN A 14 -1.67 17.58 -26.11
N LYS A 15 -0.34 17.55 -26.01
CA LYS A 15 0.37 16.95 -24.88
C LYS A 15 -0.15 17.63 -23.61
N HIS A 16 -1.16 17.04 -22.98
CA HIS A 16 -1.78 17.56 -21.77
C HIS A 16 -0.70 17.58 -20.67
N ARG A 17 -0.08 18.74 -20.46
CA ARG A 17 0.95 18.98 -19.45
C ARG A 17 0.24 19.01 -18.10
N ALA A 18 0.78 18.28 -17.12
CA ALA A 18 0.19 18.21 -15.79
C ALA A 18 0.12 19.60 -15.16
N THR A 19 -1.04 19.97 -14.61
CA THR A 19 -1.25 21.25 -13.94
C THR A 19 -0.44 21.33 -12.64
N PRO A 20 -0.16 22.54 -12.11
CA PRO A 20 0.51 22.67 -10.82
C PRO A 20 -0.21 21.94 -9.68
N TYR A 21 -1.56 21.94 -9.70
CA TYR A 21 -2.37 21.21 -8.73
C TYR A 21 -2.15 19.69 -8.84
N GLN A 22 -2.22 19.12 -10.06
CA GLN A 22 -1.99 17.70 -10.31
C GLN A 22 -0.61 17.22 -9.86
N LYS A 23 0.43 18.03 -10.10
CA LYS A 23 1.79 17.71 -9.65
C LYS A 23 1.89 17.74 -8.13
N LYS A 24 1.19 18.68 -7.49
CA LYS A 24 1.22 18.86 -6.03
C LYS A 24 0.44 17.76 -5.30
N THR A 25 -0.75 17.39 -5.77
CA THR A 25 -1.50 16.25 -5.22
C THR A 25 -0.69 14.97 -5.36
N LEU A 26 -0.10 14.74 -6.54
CA LEU A 26 0.76 13.58 -6.78
C LEU A 26 1.95 13.54 -5.83
N PHE A 27 2.71 14.64 -5.72
CA PHE A 27 3.85 14.72 -4.84
C PHE A 27 3.47 14.52 -3.37
N ALA A 28 2.42 15.19 -2.89
CA ALA A 28 1.96 15.06 -1.51
C ALA A 28 1.49 13.64 -1.18
N SER A 29 0.76 12.98 -2.09
CA SER A 29 0.32 11.59 -1.91
C SER A 29 1.49 10.60 -1.97
N THR A 30 2.44 10.78 -2.90
CA THR A 30 3.65 9.94 -2.97
C THR A 30 4.51 10.07 -1.71
N VAL A 31 4.69 11.30 -1.21
CA VAL A 31 5.43 11.53 0.05
C VAL A 31 4.67 10.91 1.23
N GLY A 32 3.36 11.13 1.35
CA GLY A 32 2.55 10.50 2.41
C GLY A 32 2.69 8.99 2.44
N TYR A 33 2.61 8.33 1.27
CA TYR A 33 2.76 6.88 1.18
C TYR A 33 4.21 6.40 1.38
N ALA A 34 5.22 7.23 1.10
CA ALA A 34 6.60 6.94 1.48
C ALA A 34 6.80 6.97 3.00
N LEU A 35 6.13 7.89 3.69
CA LEU A 35 6.17 7.98 5.13
C LEU A 35 5.48 6.79 5.80
N ASP A 36 4.37 6.30 5.21
CA ASP A 36 3.73 5.04 5.60
C ASP A 36 4.70 3.85 5.48
N GLY A 37 5.32 3.68 4.30
CA GLY A 37 6.31 2.62 4.09
C GLY A 37 7.51 2.70 5.01
N MET A 38 7.99 3.91 5.31
CA MET A 38 9.07 4.13 6.27
C MET A 38 8.68 3.66 7.68
N ASP A 39 7.50 4.05 8.17
CA ASP A 39 7.04 3.67 9.51
C ASP A 39 6.94 2.15 9.69
N ILE A 40 6.27 1.48 8.75
CA ILE A 40 6.06 0.03 8.83
C ILE A 40 7.42 -0.70 8.83
N MET A 41 8.35 -0.26 7.98
CA MET A 41 9.68 -0.89 7.90
C MET A 41 10.60 -0.54 9.06
N LEU A 42 10.46 0.64 9.69
CA LEU A 42 11.21 0.97 10.91
C LEU A 42 10.98 -0.07 12.01
N LEU A 43 9.72 -0.47 12.23
CA LEU A 43 9.43 -1.55 13.19
C LEU A 43 10.15 -2.84 12.79
N GLY A 44 10.01 -3.28 11.53
CA GLY A 44 10.62 -4.53 11.06
C GLY A 44 12.15 -4.55 11.22
N PHE A 45 12.82 -3.47 10.83
CA PHE A 45 14.29 -3.39 10.88
C PHE A 45 14.84 -3.15 12.29
N CYS A 46 14.11 -2.45 13.16
CA CYS A 46 14.52 -2.26 14.56
C CYS A 46 14.11 -3.43 15.48
N LEU A 47 13.25 -4.34 15.03
CA LEU A 47 12.67 -5.39 15.87
C LEU A 47 13.71 -6.19 16.68
N PRO A 48 14.86 -6.62 16.12
CA PRO A 48 15.87 -7.35 16.90
C PRO A 48 16.41 -6.54 18.09
N MET A 49 16.72 -5.26 17.89
CA MET A 49 17.20 -4.37 18.96
C MET A 49 16.12 -4.14 20.03
N ILE A 50 14.86 -4.03 19.62
CA ILE A 50 13.71 -3.86 20.51
C ILE A 50 13.50 -5.13 21.35
N MET A 51 13.59 -6.32 20.73
CA MET A 51 13.47 -7.60 21.42
C MET A 51 14.55 -7.76 22.49
N THR A 52 15.80 -7.42 22.17
CA THR A 52 16.88 -7.44 23.17
C THR A 52 16.63 -6.45 24.30
N PHE A 53 16.16 -5.24 24.00
CA PHE A 53 15.95 -4.18 25.00
C PHE A 53 14.80 -4.49 25.98
N PHE A 54 13.66 -4.95 25.48
CA PHE A 54 12.50 -5.28 26.31
C PHE A 54 12.45 -6.74 26.76
N HIS A 55 13.45 -7.55 26.38
CA HIS A 55 13.48 -9.01 26.61
C HIS A 55 12.24 -9.72 26.06
N LEU A 56 11.85 -9.38 24.83
CA LEU A 56 10.65 -9.93 24.20
C LEU A 56 10.89 -11.33 23.66
N ASP A 57 9.90 -12.20 23.82
CA ASP A 57 9.83 -13.43 23.05
C ASP A 57 9.32 -13.18 21.61
N ASN A 58 9.37 -14.23 20.78
CA ASN A 58 8.92 -14.15 19.38
C ASN A 58 7.42 -13.84 19.25
N THR A 59 6.61 -14.21 20.24
CA THR A 59 5.16 -13.97 20.24
C THR A 59 4.88 -12.50 20.49
N GLN A 60 5.51 -11.89 21.48
CA GLN A 60 5.46 -10.46 21.78
C GLN A 60 6.01 -9.61 20.63
N ALA A 61 7.07 -10.07 19.96
CA ALA A 61 7.58 -9.39 18.77
C ALA A 61 6.55 -9.40 17.61
N ALA A 62 5.89 -10.55 17.38
CA ALA A 62 4.88 -10.69 16.34
C ALA A 62 3.63 -9.83 16.62
N THR A 63 3.18 -9.75 17.88
CA THR A 63 2.01 -8.94 18.26
C THR A 63 2.20 -7.46 17.99
N LEU A 64 3.43 -6.92 18.00
CA LEU A 64 3.69 -5.52 17.63
C LEU A 64 3.33 -5.22 16.17
N ASN A 65 3.60 -6.15 15.26
CA ASN A 65 3.18 -5.99 13.86
C ASN A 65 1.66 -6.11 13.76
N THR A 66 1.08 -7.14 14.38
CA THR A 66 -0.37 -7.38 14.36
C THR A 66 -1.17 -6.21 14.93
N ILE A 67 -0.77 -5.64 16.06
CA ILE A 67 -1.48 -4.52 16.70
C ILE A 67 -1.40 -3.25 15.85
N THR A 68 -0.28 -3.03 15.15
CA THR A 68 -0.15 -1.94 14.18
C THR A 68 -1.12 -2.13 13.02
N LEU A 69 -1.16 -3.33 12.44
CA LEU A 69 -2.04 -3.64 11.31
C LEU A 69 -3.52 -3.56 11.71
N LEU A 70 -3.87 -3.98 12.94
CA LEU A 70 -5.20 -3.81 13.49
C LEU A 70 -5.57 -2.33 13.61
N GLY A 71 -4.65 -1.50 14.14
CA GLY A 71 -4.79 -0.05 14.16
C GLY A 71 -5.05 0.49 12.76
N ALA A 72 -4.30 0.04 11.76
CA ALA A 72 -4.48 0.42 10.35
C ALA A 72 -5.84 0.04 9.76
N VAL A 73 -6.38 -1.14 10.09
CA VAL A 73 -7.75 -1.54 9.69
C VAL A 73 -8.77 -0.57 10.25
N ILE A 74 -8.72 -0.34 11.57
CA ILE A 74 -9.67 0.54 12.26
C ILE A 74 -9.53 1.98 11.76
N GLY A 75 -8.29 2.45 11.61
CA GLY A 75 -7.94 3.76 11.08
C GLY A 75 -8.41 3.98 9.65
N GLY A 76 -8.24 2.98 8.77
CA GLY A 76 -8.72 3.06 7.39
C GLY A 76 -10.23 3.22 7.30
N ILE A 77 -10.98 2.52 8.15
CA ILE A 77 -12.43 2.66 8.25
C ILE A 77 -12.79 4.08 8.73
N ILE A 78 -12.21 4.52 9.85
CA ILE A 78 -12.54 5.81 10.47
C ILE A 78 -12.15 6.97 9.55
N PHE A 79 -10.90 7.02 9.10
CA PHE A 79 -10.38 8.14 8.32
C PHE A 79 -10.86 8.12 6.87
N GLY A 80 -11.18 6.95 6.30
CA GLY A 80 -11.84 6.87 4.99
C GLY A 80 -13.21 7.57 5.02
N ILE A 81 -14.03 7.24 6.02
CA ILE A 81 -15.36 7.87 6.24
C ILE A 81 -15.22 9.36 6.52
N MET A 82 -14.27 9.73 7.38
CA MET A 82 -14.03 11.13 7.70
C MET A 82 -13.58 11.91 6.47
N ALA A 83 -12.77 11.33 5.57
CA ALA A 83 -12.30 12.00 4.37
C ALA A 83 -13.43 12.26 3.36
N ASP A 84 -14.41 11.35 3.28
CA ASP A 84 -15.66 11.59 2.52
C ASP A 84 -16.47 12.74 3.12
N LYS A 85 -16.57 12.82 4.45
CA LYS A 85 -17.41 13.82 5.13
C LYS A 85 -16.77 15.21 5.30
N TYR A 86 -15.50 15.27 5.66
CA TYR A 86 -14.83 16.49 6.13
C TYR A 86 -13.81 17.06 5.14
N GLY A 87 -13.48 16.31 4.08
CA GLY A 87 -12.53 16.71 3.06
C GLY A 87 -11.30 15.79 3.01
N ARG A 88 -10.82 15.56 1.78
CA ARG A 88 -9.69 14.68 1.47
C ARG A 88 -8.42 15.24 2.09
N VAL A 89 -8.05 16.47 1.74
CA VAL A 89 -6.80 17.11 2.15
C VAL A 89 -6.77 17.29 3.67
N LYS A 90 -7.89 17.69 4.26
CA LYS A 90 -8.01 17.91 5.70
C LYS A 90 -7.75 16.62 6.49
N VAL A 91 -8.49 15.56 6.18
CA VAL A 91 -8.39 14.30 6.94
C VAL A 91 -7.08 13.58 6.67
N PHE A 92 -6.59 13.64 5.43
CA PHE A 92 -5.24 13.18 5.10
C PHE A 92 -4.19 13.85 6.00
N SER A 93 -4.42 15.09 6.47
CA SER A 93 -3.43 15.82 7.29
C SER A 93 -3.44 15.32 8.72
N TRP A 94 -4.63 14.97 9.21
CA TRP A 94 -4.80 14.38 10.53
C TRP A 94 -4.12 13.02 10.62
N THR A 95 -4.28 12.17 9.59
CA THR A 95 -3.67 10.84 9.56
C THR A 95 -2.15 10.90 9.64
N ILE A 96 -1.48 11.77 8.87
CA ILE A 96 -0.02 11.92 8.97
C ILE A 96 0.41 12.40 10.35
N LEU A 97 -0.25 13.41 10.89
CA LEU A 97 0.09 13.93 12.21
C LEU A 97 -0.05 12.85 13.29
N ILE A 98 -1.14 12.09 13.26
CA ILE A 98 -1.40 11.02 14.21
C ILE A 98 -0.30 9.97 14.12
N PHE A 99 -0.04 9.38 12.95
CA PHE A 99 0.97 8.33 12.91
C PHE A 99 2.35 8.86 13.24
N SER A 100 2.77 9.99 12.69
CA SER A 100 4.12 10.53 12.90
C SER A 100 4.40 10.86 14.37
N VAL A 101 3.42 11.41 15.08
CA VAL A 101 3.55 11.70 16.52
C VAL A 101 3.68 10.41 17.31
N PHE A 102 2.82 9.42 17.08
CA PHE A 102 2.86 8.17 17.83
C PHE A 102 4.07 7.30 17.48
N THR A 103 4.55 7.34 16.24
CA THR A 103 5.84 6.76 15.84
C THR A 103 6.99 7.41 16.60
N GLY A 104 6.98 8.73 16.71
CA GLY A 104 7.94 9.46 17.54
C GLY A 104 7.89 9.07 19.01
N LEU A 105 6.70 8.96 19.58
CA LEU A 105 6.50 8.59 20.98
C LEU A 105 7.00 7.17 21.28
N CYS A 106 7.05 6.27 20.29
CA CYS A 106 7.71 4.97 20.44
C CYS A 106 9.18 5.11 20.88
N ALA A 107 9.87 6.18 20.48
CA ALA A 107 11.26 6.43 20.88
C ALA A 107 11.45 6.61 22.38
N ILE A 108 10.41 7.00 23.13
CA ILE A 108 10.47 7.27 24.58
C ILE A 108 9.64 6.27 25.38
N SER A 109 9.14 5.19 24.76
CA SER A 109 8.34 4.19 25.47
C SER A 109 9.18 3.49 26.57
N PRO A 110 8.69 3.40 27.81
CA PRO A 110 9.45 2.79 28.91
C PRO A 110 9.37 1.27 28.95
N ASN A 111 8.30 0.68 28.37
CA ASN A 111 8.02 -0.75 28.40
C ASN A 111 7.29 -1.19 27.12
N TYR A 112 7.18 -2.51 26.96
CA TYR A 112 6.51 -3.17 25.85
C TYR A 112 5.06 -2.70 25.65
N GLU A 113 4.26 -2.65 26.72
CA GLU A 113 2.83 -2.30 26.63
C GLU A 113 2.64 -0.88 26.09
N THR A 114 3.42 0.08 26.58
CA THR A 114 3.38 1.47 26.09
C THR A 114 3.81 1.54 24.64
N PHE A 115 4.84 0.79 24.25
CA PHE A 115 5.28 0.71 22.85
C PHE A 115 4.19 0.11 21.96
N ALA A 116 3.52 -0.96 22.39
CA ALA A 116 2.42 -1.60 21.68
C ALA A 116 1.21 -0.65 21.51
N ILE A 117 0.86 0.13 22.53
CA ILE A 117 -0.20 1.16 22.45
C ILE A 117 0.18 2.23 21.42
N PHE A 118 1.41 2.74 21.45
CA PHE A 118 1.86 3.71 20.45
C PHE A 118 1.88 3.13 19.04
N ARG A 119 2.24 1.86 18.87
CA ARG A 119 2.14 1.14 17.59
C ARG A 119 0.71 0.98 17.09
N PHE A 120 -0.25 0.71 17.99
CA PHE A 120 -1.66 0.70 17.62
C PHE A 120 -2.13 2.08 17.13
N LEU A 121 -1.80 3.14 17.87
CA LEU A 121 -2.19 4.51 17.55
C LEU A 121 -1.49 5.04 16.29
N SER A 122 -0.23 4.65 16.06
CA SER A 122 0.44 4.96 14.80
C SER A 122 -0.23 4.22 13.65
N GLY A 123 -0.55 2.93 13.84
CA GLY A 123 -1.35 2.13 12.93
C GLY A 123 -2.65 2.83 12.53
N LEU A 124 -3.38 3.39 13.50
CA LEU A 124 -4.61 4.15 13.26
C LEU A 124 -4.42 5.27 12.23
N GLY A 125 -3.34 6.05 12.35
CA GLY A 125 -3.02 7.09 11.37
C GLY A 125 -2.65 6.53 9.99
N LEU A 126 -1.81 5.48 9.95
CA LEU A 126 -1.40 4.81 8.69
C LEU A 126 -2.57 4.25 7.90
N GLY A 127 -3.65 3.89 8.58
CA GLY A 127 -4.86 3.35 7.96
C GLY A 127 -5.46 4.27 6.90
N GLY A 128 -5.41 5.60 7.08
CA GLY A 128 -6.02 6.55 6.15
C GLY A 128 -5.12 7.00 4.99
N GLU A 129 -3.83 6.72 5.04
CA GLU A 129 -2.86 7.34 4.13
C GLU A 129 -2.99 6.85 2.68
N PHE A 130 -2.97 5.53 2.48
CA PHE A 130 -3.02 4.95 1.15
C PHE A 130 -4.30 5.37 0.40
N GLY A 131 -5.46 5.16 0.99
CA GLY A 131 -6.73 5.38 0.29
C GLY A 131 -7.04 6.87 0.08
N ILE A 132 -6.77 7.75 1.05
CA ILE A 132 -7.04 9.18 0.82
C ILE A 132 -6.06 9.75 -0.23
N GLY A 133 -4.79 9.34 -0.17
CA GLY A 133 -3.77 9.75 -1.12
C GLY A 133 -4.05 9.27 -2.55
N MET A 134 -4.50 8.03 -2.69
CA MET A 134 -4.92 7.45 -3.98
C MET A 134 -6.17 8.17 -4.53
N THR A 135 -7.16 8.46 -3.68
CA THR A 135 -8.37 9.19 -4.07
C THR A 135 -8.05 10.60 -4.57
N LEU A 136 -7.20 11.34 -3.85
CA LEU A 136 -6.76 12.69 -4.25
C LEU A 136 -6.13 12.72 -5.66
N VAL A 137 -5.32 11.71 -5.98
CA VAL A 137 -4.65 11.61 -7.27
C VAL A 137 -5.60 11.10 -8.34
N SER A 138 -6.46 10.12 -8.04
CA SER A 138 -7.38 9.54 -9.00
C SER A 138 -8.48 10.52 -9.45
N GLU A 139 -8.89 11.43 -8.56
CA GLU A 139 -9.83 12.53 -8.81
C GLU A 139 -9.19 13.73 -9.54
N SER A 140 -7.90 13.99 -9.34
CA SER A 140 -7.24 15.15 -9.95
C SER A 140 -6.62 14.88 -11.33
N TRP A 141 -6.41 13.60 -11.70
CA TRP A 141 -5.76 13.21 -12.95
C TRP A 141 -6.75 12.69 -14.01
N PRO A 142 -6.48 12.94 -15.31
CA PRO A 142 -7.38 12.52 -16.39
C PRO A 142 -7.41 10.98 -16.53
N LYS A 143 -8.55 10.46 -16.97
CA LYS A 143 -8.88 9.02 -17.08
C LYS A 143 -7.81 8.16 -17.78
N HIS A 144 -7.11 8.73 -18.77
CA HIS A 144 -6.09 8.06 -19.58
C HIS A 144 -4.67 8.08 -18.99
N LYS A 145 -4.44 8.80 -17.88
CA LYS A 145 -3.18 8.81 -17.12
C LYS A 145 -3.36 8.45 -15.65
N ARG A 146 -4.61 8.18 -15.24
CA ARG A 146 -4.97 7.92 -13.84
C ARG A 146 -4.14 6.77 -13.25
N SER A 147 -4.04 5.65 -13.97
CA SER A 147 -3.29 4.48 -13.50
C SER A 147 -1.79 4.77 -13.35
N ARG A 148 -1.21 5.55 -14.27
CA ARG A 148 0.19 5.98 -14.14
C ARG A 148 0.40 6.90 -12.95
N ALA A 149 -0.53 7.81 -12.69
CA ALA A 149 -0.44 8.72 -11.56
C ALA A 149 -0.53 7.96 -10.23
N THR A 150 -1.48 7.03 -10.10
CA THR A 150 -1.59 6.17 -8.91
C THR A 150 -0.40 5.22 -8.77
N SER A 151 0.20 4.76 -9.87
CA SER A 151 1.48 4.03 -9.84
C SER A 151 2.61 4.86 -9.23
N ILE A 152 2.72 6.15 -9.57
CA ILE A 152 3.74 7.02 -8.97
C ILE A 152 3.48 7.23 -7.46
N VAL A 153 2.21 7.24 -7.01
CA VAL A 153 1.90 7.20 -5.57
C VAL A 153 2.42 5.90 -4.96
N ALA A 154 2.13 4.75 -5.56
CA ALA A 154 2.56 3.44 -5.05
C ALA A 154 4.09 3.29 -4.94
N LEU A 155 4.86 3.96 -5.80
CA LEU A 155 6.32 4.02 -5.68
C LEU A 155 6.78 4.68 -4.37
N GLY A 156 5.95 5.54 -3.77
CA GLY A 156 6.20 6.15 -2.48
C GLY A 156 6.61 5.12 -1.43
N PHE A 157 5.86 4.03 -1.29
CA PHE A 157 6.17 2.98 -0.31
C PHE A 157 7.59 2.41 -0.47
N GLN A 158 8.04 2.18 -1.70
CA GLN A 158 9.39 1.68 -1.99
C GLN A 158 10.47 2.68 -1.58
N ILE A 159 10.22 3.98 -1.80
CA ILE A 159 11.08 5.06 -1.28
C ILE A 159 11.10 5.01 0.25
N GLY A 160 9.95 4.77 0.88
CA GLY A 160 9.82 4.59 2.32
C GLY A 160 10.68 3.46 2.88
N ILE A 161 10.68 2.29 2.24
CA ILE A 161 11.54 1.15 2.62
C ILE A 161 13.01 1.57 2.61
N ILE A 162 13.46 2.24 1.54
CA ILE A 162 14.85 2.71 1.43
C ILE A 162 15.17 3.70 2.56
N LEU A 163 14.28 4.66 2.82
CA LEU A 163 14.46 5.64 3.91
C LEU A 163 14.52 4.96 5.28
N ALA A 164 13.69 3.95 5.54
CA ALA A 164 13.77 3.17 6.77
C ALA A 164 15.09 2.42 6.89
N THR A 165 15.54 1.74 5.83
CA THR A 165 16.82 1.03 5.80
C THR A 165 17.99 1.97 6.13
N LEU A 166 18.04 3.13 5.47
CA LEU A 166 19.09 4.14 5.72
C LEU A 166 19.01 4.68 7.15
N THR A 167 17.81 4.96 7.64
CA THR A 167 17.58 5.43 9.01
C THR A 167 18.08 4.40 10.03
N VAL A 168 17.72 3.13 9.90
CA VAL A 168 18.19 2.10 10.85
C VAL A 168 19.68 1.84 10.71
N THR A 169 20.24 1.86 9.51
CA THR A 169 21.67 1.59 9.27
C THR A 169 22.55 2.69 9.85
N TYR A 170 22.24 3.96 9.60
CA TYR A 170 23.09 5.07 10.01
C TYR A 170 22.73 5.64 11.37
N ILE A 171 21.45 5.58 11.77
CA ILE A 171 20.97 6.15 13.03
C ILE A 171 20.71 5.02 14.03
N GLY A 172 19.91 4.03 13.66
CA GLY A 172 19.55 2.92 14.54
C GLY A 172 20.76 2.13 15.05
N ALA A 173 21.70 1.78 14.17
CA ALA A 173 22.87 0.97 14.54
C ALA A 173 23.89 1.74 15.39
N ASN A 174 24.04 3.06 15.17
CA ASN A 174 25.04 3.87 15.86
C ASN A 174 24.53 4.50 17.16
N PHE A 175 23.24 4.86 17.22
CA PHE A 175 22.65 5.57 18.35
C PHE A 175 21.55 4.79 19.05
N GLY A 176 21.09 3.67 18.48
CA GLY A 176 20.04 2.82 19.02
C GLY A 176 18.68 3.03 18.36
N TRP A 177 17.80 2.01 18.48
CA TRP A 177 16.48 1.98 17.84
C TRP A 177 15.58 3.17 18.21
N ARG A 178 15.73 3.73 19.42
CA ARG A 178 14.95 4.90 19.86
C ARG A 178 15.15 6.10 18.94
N TRP A 179 16.37 6.36 18.49
CA TRP A 179 16.65 7.46 17.56
C TRP A 179 16.09 7.20 16.16
N ALA A 180 16.06 5.94 15.72
CA ALA A 180 15.40 5.59 14.46
C ALA A 180 13.89 5.90 14.51
N PHE A 181 13.22 5.63 15.63
CA PHE A 181 11.81 6.00 15.82
C PHE A 181 11.60 7.51 16.04
N ALA A 182 12.54 8.21 16.68
CA ALA A 182 12.47 9.67 16.83
C ALA A 182 12.47 10.38 15.48
N MET A 183 13.16 9.83 14.47
CA MET A 183 13.13 10.32 13.09
C MET A 183 11.74 10.19 12.44
N GLY A 184 10.88 9.31 12.96
CA GLY A 184 9.48 9.18 12.57
C GLY A 184 8.61 10.41 12.87
N VAL A 185 9.12 11.39 13.64
CA VAL A 185 8.47 12.71 13.85
C VAL A 185 8.74 13.67 12.70
N LEU A 186 9.88 13.57 12.00
CA LEU A 186 10.22 14.48 10.89
C LEU A 186 9.14 14.55 9.78
N PRO A 187 8.48 13.44 9.42
CA PRO A 187 7.30 13.43 8.57
C PRO A 187 6.21 14.44 9.00
N ALA A 188 5.91 14.56 10.30
CA ALA A 188 4.94 15.54 10.83
C ALA A 188 5.33 16.98 10.53
N LEU A 189 6.62 17.29 10.55
CA LEU A 189 7.13 18.63 10.23
C LEU A 189 6.96 18.95 8.74
N PHE A 190 7.06 17.94 7.87
CA PHE A 190 6.88 18.06 6.42
C PHE A 190 5.40 18.13 5.97
N VAL A 191 4.44 17.70 6.81
CA VAL A 191 2.99 17.80 6.55
C VAL A 191 2.59 19.24 6.24
N ALA A 192 2.96 20.18 7.11
CA ALA A 192 2.55 21.58 6.94
C ALA A 192 3.06 22.16 5.62
N TRP A 193 4.27 21.80 5.20
CA TRP A 193 4.85 22.29 3.95
C TRP A 193 4.24 21.63 2.72
N THR A 194 4.16 20.30 2.69
CA THR A 194 3.63 19.55 1.53
C THR A 194 2.16 19.89 1.26
N ARG A 195 1.40 20.24 2.31
CA ARG A 195 -0.05 20.48 2.24
C ARG A 195 -0.45 21.95 2.17
N LYS A 196 0.48 22.88 2.41
CA LYS A 196 0.19 24.32 2.35
C LYS A 196 -0.35 24.70 0.97
N GLY A 197 -1.61 25.11 0.89
CA GLY A 197 -2.27 25.51 -0.35
C GLY A 197 -2.63 24.35 -1.29
N LEU A 198 -2.80 23.13 -0.76
CA LEU A 198 -3.59 22.09 -1.43
C LEU A 198 -5.07 22.40 -1.19
N LYS A 199 -5.83 22.57 -2.27
CA LYS A 199 -7.29 22.72 -2.21
C LYS A 199 -7.93 21.34 -2.24
N GLU A 200 -9.15 21.22 -1.70
CA GLU A 200 -9.94 20.00 -1.86
C GLU A 200 -10.28 19.78 -3.35
N PRO A 201 -10.42 18.53 -3.83
CA PRO A 201 -10.80 18.27 -5.22
C PRO A 201 -12.13 18.90 -5.59
N GLU A 202 -12.24 19.46 -6.80
CA GLU A 202 -13.46 20.13 -7.30
C GLU A 202 -14.67 19.18 -7.30
N ILE A 203 -14.46 17.92 -7.67
CA ILE A 203 -15.51 16.88 -7.67
C ILE A 203 -16.11 16.70 -6.26
N TRP A 204 -15.27 16.73 -5.22
CA TRP A 204 -15.72 16.65 -3.83
C TRP A 204 -16.42 17.95 -3.38
N GLN A 205 -15.91 19.11 -3.77
CA GLN A 205 -16.53 20.41 -3.43
C GLN A 205 -17.94 20.52 -4.01
N ASN A 206 -18.13 20.17 -5.28
CA ASN A 206 -19.42 20.22 -5.96
C ASN A 206 -20.48 19.33 -5.28
N LEU A 207 -20.09 18.15 -4.78
CA LEU A 207 -21.00 17.26 -4.06
C LEU A 207 -21.42 17.80 -2.69
N LYS A 208 -20.47 18.45 -2.00
CA LYS A 208 -20.74 19.08 -0.72
C LYS A 208 -21.73 20.24 -0.85
N ASP A 209 -21.60 21.06 -1.89
CA ASP A 209 -22.48 22.20 -2.14
C ASP A 209 -23.91 21.76 -2.48
N ASN A 210 -24.08 20.54 -3.02
CA ASN A 210 -25.39 19.92 -3.28
C ASN A 210 -26.04 19.26 -2.05
N ASN A 211 -25.46 19.39 -0.85
CA ASN A 211 -25.99 18.88 0.43
C ASN A 211 -26.23 17.36 0.51
N ASP A 212 -25.67 16.57 -0.42
CA ASP A 212 -25.82 15.10 -0.45
C ASP A 212 -24.80 14.40 0.47
N ASN A 213 -24.61 14.97 1.67
CA ASN A 213 -23.48 14.70 2.57
C ASN A 213 -23.72 13.46 3.46
N GLN A 214 -24.49 12.49 2.99
CA GLN A 214 -24.77 11.28 3.75
C GLN A 214 -23.60 10.30 3.64
N ILE A 215 -23.17 9.77 4.79
CA ILE A 215 -22.09 8.78 4.86
C ILE A 215 -22.48 7.54 4.03
N ALA A 216 -21.77 7.35 2.93
CA ALA A 216 -22.15 6.42 1.88
C ALA A 216 -21.41 5.08 1.94
N VAL A 217 -20.94 4.65 3.12
CA VAL A 217 -20.32 3.31 3.28
C VAL A 217 -21.29 2.20 2.85
N HIS A 218 -22.58 2.40 3.08
CA HIS A 218 -23.62 1.49 2.61
C HIS A 218 -23.62 1.32 1.08
N LYS A 219 -23.06 2.28 0.30
CA LYS A 219 -22.95 2.17 -1.16
C LYS A 219 -22.00 1.07 -1.62
N LEU A 220 -21.02 0.68 -0.80
CA LEU A 220 -20.16 -0.49 -1.09
C LEU A 220 -20.99 -1.79 -1.14
N PHE A 221 -22.09 -1.83 -0.39
CA PHE A 221 -22.94 -3.02 -0.22
C PHE A 221 -24.37 -2.82 -0.72
N ARG A 222 -24.63 -1.76 -1.52
CA ARG A 222 -25.99 -1.38 -1.93
C ARG A 222 -26.68 -2.46 -2.77
N ASN A 223 -25.93 -3.06 -3.69
CA ASN A 223 -26.42 -4.07 -4.62
C ASN A 223 -25.50 -5.29 -4.60
N SER A 224 -26.04 -6.45 -5.02
CA SER A 224 -25.27 -7.70 -5.11
C SER A 224 -24.00 -7.54 -5.98
N SER A 225 -24.10 -6.84 -7.12
CA SER A 225 -22.93 -6.59 -7.98
C SER A 225 -21.83 -5.77 -7.30
N THR A 226 -22.17 -4.65 -6.65
CA THR A 226 -21.18 -3.79 -5.94
C THR A 226 -20.58 -4.50 -4.73
N THR A 227 -21.38 -5.31 -4.04
CA THR A 227 -20.91 -6.16 -2.94
C THR A 227 -19.89 -7.19 -3.43
N LEU A 228 -20.20 -7.89 -4.52
CA LEU A 228 -19.28 -8.86 -5.14
C LEU A 228 -17.99 -8.17 -5.58
N THR A 229 -18.07 -6.98 -6.17
CA THR A 229 -16.88 -6.19 -6.53
C THR A 229 -16.07 -5.77 -5.31
N THR A 230 -16.72 -5.36 -4.21
CA THR A 230 -16.06 -5.03 -2.94
C THR A 230 -15.31 -6.23 -2.38
N ILE A 231 -15.97 -7.39 -2.34
CA ILE A 231 -15.37 -8.66 -1.88
C ILE A 231 -14.20 -9.06 -2.78
N GLY A 232 -14.38 -9.04 -4.11
CA GLY A 232 -13.35 -9.37 -5.08
C GLY A 232 -12.11 -8.48 -4.96
N LEU A 233 -12.30 -7.16 -4.82
CA LEU A 233 -11.21 -6.21 -4.63
C LEU A 233 -10.52 -6.37 -3.27
N THR A 234 -11.26 -6.74 -2.23
CA THR A 234 -10.69 -7.04 -0.90
C THR A 234 -9.83 -8.30 -0.96
N ILE A 235 -10.28 -9.36 -1.64
CA ILE A 235 -9.48 -10.57 -1.89
C ILE A 235 -8.22 -10.22 -2.67
N ALA A 236 -8.32 -9.42 -3.73
CA ALA A 236 -7.18 -8.99 -4.52
C ALA A 236 -6.16 -8.21 -3.68
N CYS A 237 -6.62 -7.25 -2.87
CA CYS A 237 -5.76 -6.50 -1.95
C CYS A 237 -5.13 -7.41 -0.87
N ALA A 238 -5.87 -8.39 -0.36
CA ALA A 238 -5.36 -9.35 0.62
C ALA A 238 -4.25 -10.21 0.02
N VAL A 239 -4.46 -10.80 -1.16
CA VAL A 239 -3.45 -11.62 -1.85
C VAL A 239 -2.24 -10.79 -2.25
N GLN A 240 -2.45 -9.55 -2.69
CA GLN A 240 -1.39 -8.60 -2.99
C GLN A 240 -0.49 -8.33 -1.78
N ASN A 241 -1.08 -7.94 -0.65
CA ASN A 241 -0.33 -7.67 0.58
C ASN A 241 0.32 -8.95 1.11
N PHE A 242 -0.38 -10.07 1.03
CA PHE A 242 0.12 -11.38 1.47
C PHE A 242 1.36 -11.80 0.67
N GLY A 243 1.35 -11.62 -0.65
CA GLY A 243 2.52 -11.86 -1.49
C GLY A 243 3.66 -10.89 -1.20
N PHE A 244 3.39 -9.59 -1.04
CA PHE A 244 4.42 -8.61 -0.69
C PHE A 244 5.14 -8.96 0.61
N TYR A 245 4.39 -9.13 1.71
CA TYR A 245 4.98 -9.44 3.00
C TYR A 245 5.53 -10.88 3.06
N GLY A 246 4.88 -11.82 2.38
CA GLY A 246 5.38 -13.19 2.17
C GLY A 246 6.79 -13.18 1.57
N LEU A 247 6.99 -12.41 0.49
CA LEU A 247 8.28 -12.31 -0.17
C LEU A 247 9.31 -11.53 0.64
N MET A 248 8.97 -10.36 1.15
CA MET A 248 9.93 -9.49 1.82
C MET A 248 10.38 -10.02 3.19
N VAL A 249 9.52 -10.76 3.88
CA VAL A 249 9.84 -11.28 5.23
C VAL A 249 10.41 -12.68 5.18
N TRP A 250 9.78 -13.60 4.46
CA TRP A 250 10.11 -15.03 4.55
C TRP A 250 11.19 -15.48 3.57
N MET A 251 11.32 -14.83 2.40
CA MET A 251 12.29 -15.26 1.39
C MET A 251 13.75 -15.01 1.81
N PRO A 252 14.12 -13.85 2.40
CA PRO A 252 15.47 -13.67 2.94
C PRO A 252 15.80 -14.73 3.99
N THR A 253 14.83 -15.05 4.84
CA THR A 253 14.95 -16.06 5.90
C THR A 253 15.13 -17.46 5.33
N MET A 254 14.37 -17.83 4.29
CA MET A 254 14.51 -19.10 3.58
C MET A 254 15.91 -19.25 2.95
N ILE A 255 16.40 -18.20 2.28
CA ILE A 255 17.73 -18.19 1.66
C ILE A 255 18.84 -18.33 2.71
N ALA A 256 18.72 -17.63 3.85
CA ALA A 256 19.72 -17.71 4.92
C ALA A 256 19.68 -19.06 5.65
N ASN A 257 18.50 -19.54 6.03
CA ASN A 257 18.34 -20.62 6.99
C ASN A 257 18.10 -21.99 6.34
N GLU A 258 17.36 -22.08 5.23
CA GLU A 258 17.11 -23.35 4.53
C GLU A 258 18.19 -23.65 3.48
N LEU A 259 18.61 -22.64 2.73
CA LEU A 259 19.66 -22.80 1.71
C LEU A 259 21.08 -22.62 2.26
N HIS A 260 21.21 -22.26 3.54
CA HIS A 260 22.48 -22.01 4.23
C HIS A 260 23.41 -21.03 3.51
N LEU A 261 22.83 -20.04 2.82
CA LEU A 261 23.58 -19.08 2.03
C LEU A 261 24.01 -17.87 2.87
N PRO A 262 25.17 -17.23 2.58
CA PRO A 262 25.67 -16.09 3.34
C PRO A 262 24.66 -14.94 3.42
N PHE A 263 24.58 -14.28 4.57
CA PHE A 263 23.68 -13.14 4.80
C PHE A 263 23.90 -11.97 3.82
N SER A 264 25.12 -11.78 3.32
CA SER A 264 25.38 -10.77 2.27
C SER A 264 24.53 -11.01 1.01
N LYS A 265 24.25 -12.27 0.68
CA LYS A 265 23.46 -12.65 -0.49
C LYS A 265 21.96 -12.35 -0.34
N THR A 266 21.41 -12.40 0.88
CA THR A 266 20.00 -12.05 1.13
C THR A 266 19.76 -10.55 0.95
N THR A 267 20.74 -9.72 1.31
CA THR A 267 20.69 -8.27 1.09
C THR A 267 20.65 -7.93 -0.41
N PHE A 268 21.51 -8.56 -1.21
CA PHE A 268 21.48 -8.41 -2.68
C PHE A 268 20.15 -8.87 -3.28
N TRP A 269 19.60 -9.98 -2.78
CA TRP A 269 18.28 -10.45 -3.19
C TRP A 269 17.18 -9.43 -2.91
N THR A 270 17.13 -8.86 -1.70
CA THR A 270 16.11 -7.85 -1.34
C THR A 270 16.19 -6.61 -2.22
N ILE A 271 17.40 -6.13 -2.54
CA ILE A 271 17.62 -4.99 -3.45
C ILE A 271 17.13 -5.33 -4.86
N SER A 272 17.53 -6.50 -5.40
CA SER A 272 17.12 -6.97 -6.73
C SER A 272 15.59 -7.07 -6.86
N THR A 273 14.94 -7.64 -5.85
CA THR A 273 13.49 -7.79 -5.78
C THR A 273 12.80 -6.44 -5.67
N THR A 274 13.32 -5.50 -4.87
CA THR A 274 12.79 -4.13 -4.74
C THR A 274 12.85 -3.37 -6.06
N ILE A 275 13.95 -3.49 -6.81
CA ILE A 275 14.07 -2.91 -8.16
C ILE A 275 12.99 -3.50 -9.09
N GLY A 276 12.81 -4.84 -9.02
CA GLY A 276 11.73 -5.53 -9.72
C GLY A 276 10.37 -4.94 -9.41
N MET A 277 10.05 -4.75 -8.11
CA MET A 277 8.79 -4.13 -7.65
C MET A 277 8.59 -2.72 -8.23
N VAL A 278 9.61 -1.86 -8.17
CA VAL A 278 9.56 -0.49 -8.71
C VAL A 278 9.26 -0.50 -10.20
N LEU A 279 9.97 -1.32 -10.98
CA LEU A 279 9.74 -1.45 -12.41
C LEU A 279 8.34 -2.02 -12.71
N GLY A 280 7.92 -3.01 -11.92
CA GLY A 280 6.59 -3.61 -11.99
C GLY A 280 5.48 -2.58 -11.82
N ILE A 281 5.58 -1.72 -10.81
CA ILE A 281 4.59 -0.67 -10.51
C ILE A 281 4.45 0.31 -11.69
N ILE A 282 5.58 0.71 -12.29
CA ILE A 282 5.62 1.63 -13.44
C ILE A 282 4.99 0.97 -14.68
N VAL A 283 5.42 -0.25 -15.01
CA VAL A 283 4.92 -0.97 -16.18
C VAL A 283 3.44 -1.30 -16.02
N PHE A 284 3.00 -1.68 -14.83
CA PHE A 284 1.61 -2.00 -14.55
C PHE A 284 0.67 -0.80 -14.79
N GLY A 285 1.06 0.39 -14.35
CA GLY A 285 0.29 1.62 -14.61
C GLY A 285 0.16 1.92 -16.10
N TRP A 286 1.25 1.74 -16.86
CA TRP A 286 1.22 1.88 -18.32
C TRP A 286 0.34 0.80 -19.00
N LEU A 287 0.42 -0.44 -18.52
CA LEU A 287 -0.36 -1.56 -19.05
C LEU A 287 -1.86 -1.39 -18.80
N CYS A 288 -2.25 -0.92 -17.61
CA CYS A 288 -3.65 -0.61 -17.27
C CYS A 288 -4.25 0.46 -18.17
N ASP A 289 -3.46 1.45 -18.56
CA ASP A 289 -3.91 2.47 -19.51
C ASP A 289 -4.03 1.92 -20.94
N LYS A 290 -3.11 1.04 -21.36
CA LYS A 290 -3.07 0.50 -22.73
C LYS A 290 -4.05 -0.66 -22.96
N LEU A 291 -3.97 -1.72 -22.15
CA LEU A 291 -4.80 -2.93 -22.31
C LEU A 291 -6.16 -2.78 -21.64
N GLY A 292 -6.20 -2.20 -20.44
CA GLY A 292 -7.39 -2.18 -19.58
C GLY A 292 -7.05 -2.70 -18.19
N ARG A 293 -7.93 -2.48 -17.22
CA ARG A 293 -7.59 -2.77 -15.82
C ARG A 293 -7.67 -4.28 -15.61
N ARG A 294 -8.79 -4.90 -15.96
CA ARG A 294 -9.02 -6.34 -15.77
C ARG A 294 -7.96 -7.24 -16.43
N PRO A 295 -7.61 -7.10 -17.72
CA PRO A 295 -6.60 -7.96 -18.34
C PRO A 295 -5.21 -7.75 -17.71
N SER A 296 -4.88 -6.53 -17.30
CA SER A 296 -3.58 -6.24 -16.67
C SER A 296 -3.43 -6.96 -15.33
N TYR A 297 -4.46 -6.90 -14.47
CA TYR A 297 -4.47 -7.63 -13.20
C TYR A 297 -4.42 -9.14 -13.42
N ILE A 298 -5.22 -9.70 -14.33
CA ILE A 298 -5.23 -11.15 -14.60
C ILE A 298 -3.84 -11.63 -15.08
N ILE A 299 -3.20 -10.90 -16.00
CA ILE A 299 -1.84 -11.24 -16.47
C ILE A 299 -0.86 -11.25 -15.29
N PHE A 300 -0.85 -10.20 -14.47
CA PHE A 300 0.08 -10.12 -13.34
C PHE A 300 -0.19 -11.21 -12.29
N LEU A 301 -1.45 -11.52 -11.99
CA LEU A 301 -1.82 -12.57 -11.04
C LEU A 301 -1.40 -13.96 -11.54
N LEU A 302 -1.68 -14.29 -12.81
CA LEU A 302 -1.32 -15.60 -13.38
C LEU A 302 0.20 -15.77 -13.48
N VAL A 303 0.92 -14.73 -13.95
CA VAL A 303 2.38 -14.78 -14.04
C VAL A 303 3.00 -14.83 -12.65
N SER A 304 2.43 -14.16 -11.64
CA SER A 304 2.87 -14.28 -10.25
C SER A 304 2.74 -15.71 -9.75
N ALA A 305 1.58 -16.36 -9.96
CA ALA A 305 1.36 -17.75 -9.53
C ALA A 305 2.39 -18.71 -10.15
N ILE A 306 2.63 -18.58 -11.45
CA ILE A 306 3.60 -19.41 -12.19
C ILE A 306 5.03 -19.12 -11.69
N SER A 307 5.39 -17.85 -11.57
CA SER A 307 6.75 -17.44 -11.18
C SER A 307 7.09 -17.90 -9.77
N ILE A 308 6.15 -17.78 -8.83
CA ILE A 308 6.26 -18.28 -7.46
C ILE A 308 6.45 -19.81 -7.47
N TRP A 309 5.64 -20.55 -8.23
CA TRP A 309 5.78 -22.01 -8.32
C TRP A 309 7.14 -22.46 -8.85
N PHE A 310 7.63 -21.84 -9.93
CA PHE A 310 8.93 -22.17 -10.51
C PHE A 310 10.08 -21.85 -9.56
N TYR A 311 9.99 -20.73 -8.85
CA TYR A 311 11.03 -20.27 -7.94
C TYR A 311 11.35 -21.27 -6.84
N PHE A 312 10.35 -21.96 -6.28
CA PHE A 312 10.58 -22.93 -5.20
C PHE A 312 11.28 -24.22 -5.64
N HIS A 313 11.33 -24.49 -6.93
CA HIS A 313 12.08 -25.62 -7.46
C HIS A 313 13.55 -25.28 -7.73
N GLN A 314 13.98 -24.04 -7.43
CA GLN A 314 15.34 -23.56 -7.68
C GLN A 314 16.16 -23.51 -6.39
N THR A 315 17.41 -23.98 -6.49
CA THR A 315 18.41 -23.90 -5.41
C THR A 315 19.61 -23.03 -5.80
N ASP A 316 19.73 -22.67 -7.08
CA ASP A 316 20.82 -21.84 -7.58
C ASP A 316 20.62 -20.36 -7.23
N MET A 317 21.62 -19.74 -6.59
CA MET A 317 21.54 -18.35 -6.14
C MET A 317 21.30 -17.35 -7.28
N THR A 318 21.96 -17.54 -8.42
CA THR A 318 21.85 -16.60 -9.55
C THR A 318 20.42 -16.60 -10.07
N ILE A 319 19.83 -17.80 -10.16
CA ILE A 319 18.42 -17.98 -10.53
C ILE A 319 17.51 -17.32 -9.49
N LEU A 320 17.76 -17.53 -8.19
CA LEU A 320 16.96 -16.93 -7.12
C LEU A 320 17.02 -15.39 -7.11
N ILE A 321 18.17 -14.77 -7.45
CA ILE A 321 18.28 -13.30 -7.55
C ILE A 321 17.50 -12.76 -8.76
N ILE A 322 17.68 -13.39 -9.93
CA ILE A 322 17.05 -12.94 -11.19
C ILE A 322 15.53 -13.15 -11.11
N PHE A 323 15.09 -14.34 -10.72
CA PHE A 323 13.67 -14.62 -10.54
C PHE A 323 13.08 -13.89 -9.34
N GLY A 324 13.87 -13.53 -8.32
CA GLY A 324 13.44 -12.66 -7.22
C GLY A 324 12.97 -11.30 -7.74
N SER A 325 13.74 -10.71 -8.66
CA SER A 325 13.33 -9.47 -9.35
C SER A 325 12.06 -9.65 -10.18
N ALA A 326 11.96 -10.73 -10.95
CA ALA A 326 10.77 -11.03 -11.75
C ALA A 326 9.53 -11.24 -10.88
N ILE A 327 9.66 -11.97 -9.77
CA ILE A 327 8.57 -12.14 -8.81
C ILE A 327 8.19 -10.79 -8.21
N GLY A 328 9.16 -9.99 -7.74
CA GLY A 328 8.88 -8.64 -7.22
C GLY A 328 8.09 -7.79 -8.22
N PHE A 329 8.47 -7.86 -9.50
CA PHE A 329 7.80 -7.17 -10.60
C PHE A 329 6.32 -7.55 -10.73
N PHE A 330 6.00 -8.85 -10.78
CA PHE A 330 4.62 -9.29 -10.99
C PHE A 330 3.80 -9.26 -9.70
N VAL A 331 4.39 -9.67 -8.58
CA VAL A 331 3.71 -9.73 -7.28
C VAL A 331 3.39 -8.34 -6.81
N ASN A 332 4.33 -7.39 -6.82
CA ASN A 332 4.08 -6.05 -6.27
C ASN A 332 3.66 -5.00 -7.31
N GLY A 333 3.84 -5.28 -8.61
CA GLY A 333 3.53 -4.30 -9.66
C GLY A 333 2.08 -3.84 -9.67
N MET A 334 1.15 -4.72 -9.31
CA MET A 334 -0.29 -4.43 -9.28
C MET A 334 -0.68 -3.31 -8.30
N MET A 335 0.16 -3.01 -7.30
CA MET A 335 -0.07 -1.93 -6.33
C MET A 335 -0.39 -0.59 -6.99
N GLY A 336 0.23 -0.31 -8.14
CA GLY A 336 0.05 0.96 -8.84
C GLY A 336 -1.34 1.20 -9.41
N GLY A 337 -2.11 0.14 -9.69
CA GLY A 337 -3.42 0.30 -10.31
C GLY A 337 -4.61 0.33 -9.34
N TYR A 338 -4.42 0.07 -8.04
CA TYR A 338 -5.56 -0.05 -7.12
C TYR A 338 -6.30 1.28 -6.95
N GLY A 339 -5.57 2.40 -6.86
CA GLY A 339 -6.22 3.72 -6.78
C GLY A 339 -7.10 4.03 -8.00
N ALA A 340 -6.64 3.70 -9.21
CA ALA A 340 -7.45 3.91 -10.42
C ALA A 340 -8.65 2.94 -10.49
N LEU A 341 -8.41 1.66 -10.16
CA LEU A 341 -9.42 0.62 -10.20
C LEU A 341 -10.54 0.89 -9.19
N LEU A 342 -10.20 1.23 -7.95
CA LEU A 342 -11.16 1.54 -6.89
C LEU A 342 -11.93 2.82 -7.22
N ALA A 343 -11.23 3.89 -7.63
CA ALA A 343 -11.89 5.14 -8.00
C ALA A 343 -12.96 4.98 -9.09
N GLU A 344 -12.76 4.10 -10.06
CA GLU A 344 -13.68 3.85 -11.18
C GLU A 344 -14.90 2.98 -10.84
N HIS A 345 -14.86 2.27 -9.71
CA HIS A 345 -15.96 1.40 -9.25
C HIS A 345 -16.85 2.06 -8.20
N TYR A 346 -16.36 3.08 -7.50
CA TYR A 346 -17.09 3.72 -6.41
C TYR A 346 -17.39 5.21 -6.70
N PRO A 347 -18.60 5.66 -6.33
CA PRO A 347 -19.00 7.05 -6.48
C PRO A 347 -18.15 7.95 -5.57
N THR A 348 -18.06 9.23 -5.91
CA THR A 348 -17.14 10.15 -5.26
C THR A 348 -17.40 10.31 -3.76
N ASP A 349 -18.65 10.24 -3.33
CA ASP A 349 -19.04 10.40 -1.92
C ASP A 349 -18.74 9.17 -1.04
N ALA A 350 -18.36 8.03 -1.63
CA ALA A 350 -17.92 6.82 -0.93
C ALA A 350 -16.49 6.39 -1.32
N ARG A 351 -15.80 7.16 -2.16
CA ARG A 351 -14.55 6.74 -2.81
C ARG A 351 -13.41 6.58 -1.81
N SER A 352 -13.22 7.55 -0.91
CA SER A 352 -12.17 7.44 0.11
C SER A 352 -12.48 6.34 1.13
N SER A 353 -13.75 6.15 1.48
CA SER A 353 -14.18 5.01 2.29
C SER A 353 -13.87 3.69 1.60
N ALA A 354 -14.23 3.54 0.33
CA ALA A 354 -13.98 2.32 -0.43
C ALA A 354 -12.49 2.00 -0.53
N GLU A 355 -11.67 2.98 -0.90
CA GLU A 355 -10.23 2.78 -1.03
C GLU A 355 -9.57 2.37 0.29
N ASN A 356 -9.92 3.04 1.39
CA ASN A 356 -9.31 2.72 2.69
C ASN A 356 -9.86 1.42 3.28
N ILE A 357 -11.17 1.16 3.22
CA ILE A 357 -11.76 -0.06 3.79
C ILE A 357 -11.23 -1.29 3.05
N ILE A 358 -11.31 -1.29 1.72
CA ILE A 358 -10.93 -2.45 0.90
C ILE A 358 -9.42 -2.74 1.06
N PHE A 359 -8.59 -1.70 0.97
CA PHE A 359 -7.15 -1.88 1.09
C PHE A 359 -6.73 -2.33 2.50
N ASN A 360 -7.26 -1.68 3.55
CA ASN A 360 -6.83 -2.00 4.91
C ASN A 360 -7.37 -3.32 5.42
N VAL A 361 -8.61 -3.68 5.10
CA VAL A 361 -9.14 -5.01 5.42
C VAL A 361 -8.30 -6.08 4.70
N GLY A 362 -7.94 -5.85 3.43
CA GLY A 362 -7.01 -6.72 2.72
C GLY A 362 -5.65 -6.83 3.41
N ARG A 363 -5.07 -5.69 3.82
CA ARG A 363 -3.82 -5.62 4.59
C ARG A 363 -3.90 -6.37 5.93
N GLY A 364 -5.03 -6.28 6.64
CA GLY A 364 -5.28 -7.02 7.88
C GLY A 364 -5.37 -8.54 7.65
N ILE A 365 -6.12 -8.98 6.64
CA ILE A 365 -6.22 -10.40 6.25
C ILE A 365 -4.84 -10.95 5.90
N ALA A 366 -4.05 -10.19 5.12
CA ALA A 366 -2.68 -10.56 4.78
C ALA A 366 -1.78 -10.74 6.01
N GLY A 367 -1.91 -9.86 7.01
CA GLY A 367 -1.19 -9.96 8.28
C GLY A 367 -1.51 -11.27 9.02
N VAL A 368 -2.78 -11.66 9.09
CA VAL A 368 -3.19 -12.94 9.69
C VAL A 368 -2.67 -14.12 8.87
N ALA A 369 -2.71 -14.03 7.54
CA ALA A 369 -2.19 -15.07 6.66
C ALA A 369 -0.67 -15.30 6.82
N GLN A 370 0.10 -14.33 7.32
CA GLN A 370 1.52 -14.55 7.64
C GLN A 370 1.73 -15.52 8.81
N ILE A 371 0.82 -15.54 9.78
CA ILE A 371 0.87 -16.49 10.90
C ILE A 371 0.72 -17.91 10.37
N LEU A 372 -0.15 -18.11 9.39
CA LEU A 372 -0.33 -19.39 8.72
C LEU A 372 0.94 -19.85 8.00
N ILE A 373 1.66 -18.94 7.31
CA ILE A 373 2.97 -19.28 6.70
C ILE A 373 3.95 -19.74 7.78
N GLY A 374 4.07 -18.99 8.88
CA GLY A 374 4.97 -19.35 9.98
C GLY A 374 4.66 -20.72 10.57
N PHE A 375 3.39 -21.02 10.82
CA PHE A 375 2.95 -22.33 11.30
C PHE A 375 3.29 -23.45 10.30
N LEU A 376 2.95 -23.27 9.01
CA LEU A 376 3.24 -24.25 7.97
C LEU A 376 4.75 -24.45 7.76
N ALA A 377 5.54 -23.40 7.91
CA ALA A 377 6.99 -23.48 7.83
C ALA A 377 7.60 -24.32 8.96
N THR A 378 7.01 -24.30 10.17
CA THR A 378 7.48 -25.14 11.29
C THR A 378 7.10 -26.61 11.18
N GLN A 379 5.96 -26.92 10.57
CA GLN A 379 5.44 -28.29 10.45
C GLN A 379 5.91 -29.01 9.17
N TYR A 380 6.13 -28.25 8.10
CA TYR A 380 6.54 -28.74 6.79
C TYR A 380 7.85 -28.08 6.37
N SER A 381 7.79 -27.13 5.44
CA SER A 381 8.93 -26.29 5.04
C SER A 381 8.43 -24.92 4.59
N ILE A 382 9.32 -23.92 4.58
CA ILE A 382 8.97 -22.58 4.07
C ILE A 382 8.56 -22.68 2.60
N SER A 383 9.18 -23.58 1.84
CA SER A 383 8.83 -23.84 0.44
C SER A 383 7.37 -24.30 0.26
N TYR A 384 6.86 -25.21 1.10
CA TYR A 384 5.45 -25.61 1.07
C TYR A 384 4.51 -24.48 1.50
N ALA A 385 4.89 -23.72 2.53
CA ALA A 385 4.09 -22.58 3.00
C ALA A 385 3.94 -21.50 1.92
N LEU A 386 4.96 -21.29 1.10
CA LEU A 386 4.93 -20.32 0.01
C LEU A 386 4.29 -20.86 -1.28
N ALA A 387 4.19 -22.18 -1.48
CA ALA A 387 3.35 -22.76 -2.53
C ALA A 387 1.86 -22.41 -2.33
N LEU A 388 1.42 -22.17 -1.08
CA LEU A 388 0.09 -21.63 -0.80
C LEU A 388 -0.14 -20.25 -1.46
N LEU A 389 0.91 -19.44 -1.61
CA LEU A 389 0.81 -18.13 -2.28
C LEU A 389 0.43 -18.30 -3.74
N SER A 390 1.01 -19.27 -4.47
CA SER A 390 0.67 -19.46 -5.88
C SER A 390 -0.81 -19.82 -6.05
N VAL A 391 -1.36 -20.65 -5.15
CA VAL A 391 -2.79 -20.95 -5.11
C VAL A 391 -3.61 -19.70 -4.78
N ALA A 392 -3.19 -18.89 -3.81
CA ALA A 392 -3.87 -17.62 -3.48
C ALA A 392 -3.90 -16.65 -4.68
N TYR A 393 -2.82 -16.56 -5.47
CA TYR A 393 -2.78 -15.77 -6.71
C TYR A 393 -3.75 -16.30 -7.77
N LEU A 394 -3.88 -17.61 -7.94
CA LEU A 394 -4.87 -18.22 -8.84
C LEU A 394 -6.30 -17.95 -8.38
N LEU A 395 -6.58 -18.06 -7.08
CA LEU A 395 -7.88 -17.71 -6.49
C LEU A 395 -8.21 -16.23 -6.68
N SER A 396 -7.22 -15.35 -6.52
CA SER A 396 -7.39 -13.93 -6.81
C SER A 396 -7.65 -13.67 -8.30
N ALA A 397 -7.00 -14.39 -9.21
CA ALA A 397 -7.26 -14.27 -10.66
C ALA A 397 -8.68 -14.72 -11.00
N PHE A 398 -9.14 -15.82 -10.40
CA PHE A 398 -10.52 -16.29 -10.50
C PHE A 398 -11.50 -15.24 -9.97
N ALA A 399 -11.28 -14.72 -8.76
CA ALA A 399 -12.07 -13.63 -8.19
C ALA A 399 -12.13 -12.42 -9.13
N PHE A 400 -11.01 -12.03 -9.75
CA PHE A 400 -10.96 -10.92 -10.70
C PHE A 400 -11.79 -11.19 -11.96
N CYS A 401 -11.83 -12.43 -12.45
CA CYS A 401 -12.63 -12.81 -13.61
C CYS A 401 -14.15 -12.78 -13.34
N PHE A 402 -14.58 -13.18 -12.15
CA PHE A 402 -16.01 -13.38 -11.88
C PHE A 402 -16.66 -12.28 -11.05
N LEU A 403 -15.91 -11.58 -10.20
CA LEU A 403 -16.44 -10.61 -9.25
C LEU A 403 -16.21 -9.15 -9.65
N ILE A 404 -15.24 -8.88 -10.51
CA ILE A 404 -14.79 -7.51 -10.84
C ILE A 404 -15.09 -7.20 -12.32
N PRO A 405 -16.02 -6.28 -12.62
CA PRO A 405 -16.28 -5.84 -13.99
C PRO A 405 -15.12 -5.01 -14.55
N GLU A 406 -15.00 -4.91 -15.87
CA GLU A 406 -14.01 -4.02 -16.49
C GLU A 406 -14.41 -2.55 -16.29
N SER A 407 -13.43 -1.72 -15.93
CA SER A 407 -13.63 -0.31 -15.60
C SER A 407 -12.89 0.67 -16.51
N LYS A 408 -12.09 0.16 -17.47
CA LYS A 408 -11.27 0.98 -18.36
C LYS A 408 -12.05 2.15 -18.97
N GLY A 409 -11.58 3.37 -18.69
CA GLY A 409 -12.09 4.58 -19.31
C GLY A 409 -13.40 5.12 -18.73
N LYS A 410 -13.92 4.53 -17.65
CA LYS A 410 -15.12 5.04 -16.98
C LYS A 410 -14.92 6.49 -16.55
N THR A 411 -15.94 7.30 -16.83
CA THR A 411 -16.02 8.66 -16.33
C THR A 411 -16.22 8.61 -14.82
N LEU A 412 -15.36 9.28 -14.06
CA LEU A 412 -15.81 9.72 -12.74
C LEU A 412 -16.79 10.85 -13.06
N GLU A 413 -18.00 10.71 -12.52
CA GLU A 413 -19.17 11.60 -12.63
C GLU A 413 -18.91 12.94 -13.34
#